data_AF-A0A520H3R3-F1
#
_entry.id   AF-A0A520H3R3-F1
#
_cell.length_a   1.000
_cell.length_b   1.000
_cell.length_c   1.000
_cell.angle_alpha   90.00
_cell.angle_beta   90.00
_cell.angle_gamma   90.00
#
_symmetry.space_group_name_H-M   'P 1'
#
loop_
_entity.id
_entity.type
_entity.pdbx_description
1 polymer ?
#
loop_
_entity_poly.entity_id
_entity_poly.type
_entity_poly.pdbx_seq_one_letter_code
_entity_poly.pdbx_strand_id
1 'polypeptide(L)'
;MPSLSVTISTPWRSITAAVERAVAALPVAKDGVGLAGAMIDRHGVLIVTLSDGKLCELGRVDGKDGDHGLGFDDMSIEQTGERVATLKFVRGEQVKTFDLAFPAVIDRGVFKEGQAYTAGDAVTFGGSLWIAQKDTGQKPDGPDTGWRLAVKKGRDGRDLPRG
;
A
#
# COMPACT_ATOMS: atom_id res chain seq x y z
N MET A 1 28.65 -14.92 -56.97
CA MET A 1 28.54 -13.70 -56.13
C MET A 1 28.59 -14.15 -54.67
N PRO A 2 29.57 -13.74 -53.85
CA PRO A 2 29.54 -14.07 -52.43
C PRO A 2 28.85 -12.97 -51.64
N SER A 3 27.86 -13.37 -50.84
CA SER A 3 27.12 -12.57 -49.87
C SER A 3 28.02 -12.18 -48.69
N LEU A 4 28.13 -10.90 -48.37
CA LEU A 4 28.68 -10.45 -47.09
C LEU A 4 27.62 -10.64 -46.00
N SER A 5 27.82 -11.62 -45.13
CA SER A 5 27.18 -11.65 -43.81
C SER A 5 27.86 -10.61 -42.91
N VAL A 6 27.16 -9.51 -42.62
CA VAL A 6 27.62 -8.56 -41.59
C VAL A 6 27.28 -9.16 -40.23
N THR A 7 28.26 -9.82 -39.62
CA THR A 7 28.17 -10.32 -38.25
C THR A 7 28.00 -9.12 -37.29
N ILE A 8 27.10 -9.24 -36.31
CA ILE A 8 26.75 -8.29 -35.23
C ILE A 8 27.96 -7.68 -34.45
N SER A 9 29.19 -8.13 -34.71
CA SER A 9 30.41 -7.71 -34.02
C SER A 9 30.96 -6.34 -34.45
N THR A 10 30.53 -5.80 -35.59
CA THR A 10 31.08 -4.54 -36.14
C THR A 10 30.63 -3.28 -35.38
N PRO A 11 29.33 -3.05 -35.04
CA PRO A 11 28.93 -1.85 -34.30
C PRO A 11 29.45 -1.83 -32.86
N TRP A 12 29.61 -2.99 -32.21
CA TRP A 12 30.14 -3.07 -30.85
C TRP A 12 31.55 -2.49 -30.74
N ARG A 13 32.45 -2.83 -31.69
CA ARG A 13 33.82 -2.29 -31.73
C ARG A 13 33.85 -0.76 -31.89
N SER A 14 32.90 -0.20 -32.64
CA SER A 14 32.81 1.25 -32.82
C SER A 14 32.29 1.98 -31.58
N ILE A 15 31.34 1.36 -30.85
CA ILE A 15 30.83 1.88 -29.59
C ILE A 15 31.93 1.80 -28.52
N THR A 16 32.64 0.68 -28.41
CA THR A 16 33.79 0.55 -27.49
C THR A 16 34.84 1.62 -27.77
N ALA A 17 35.25 1.81 -29.03
CA ALA A 17 36.25 2.82 -29.38
C ALA A 17 35.76 4.27 -29.19
N ALA A 18 34.46 4.52 -29.26
CA ALA A 18 33.87 5.82 -28.95
C ALA A 18 33.79 6.06 -27.44
N VAL A 19 33.41 5.03 -26.67
CA VAL A 19 33.37 5.06 -25.20
C VAL A 19 34.77 5.24 -24.64
N GLU A 20 35.78 4.51 -25.13
CA GLU A 20 37.17 4.65 -24.69
C GLU A 20 37.71 6.07 -24.95
N ARG A 21 37.45 6.64 -26.13
CA ARG A 21 37.85 8.03 -26.44
C ARG A 21 37.14 9.04 -25.55
N ALA A 22 35.84 8.86 -25.31
CA ALA A 22 35.07 9.73 -24.44
C ALA A 22 35.57 9.66 -22.99
N VAL A 23 35.80 8.44 -22.47
CA VAL A 23 36.33 8.21 -21.11
C VAL A 23 37.74 8.77 -20.95
N ALA A 24 38.61 8.61 -21.95
CA ALA A 24 39.97 9.16 -21.93
C ALA A 24 40.00 10.70 -21.98
N ALA A 25 38.97 11.32 -22.57
CA ALA A 25 38.83 12.78 -22.61
C ALA A 25 38.17 13.36 -21.34
N LEU A 26 37.61 12.51 -20.46
CA LEU A 26 37.12 12.97 -19.16
C LEU A 26 38.31 13.36 -18.28
N PRO A 27 38.24 14.51 -17.58
CA PRO A 27 39.24 14.82 -16.58
C PRO A 27 39.28 13.69 -15.53
N VAL A 28 40.48 13.33 -15.09
CA VAL A 28 40.66 12.38 -13.99
C VAL A 28 39.80 12.84 -12.82
N ALA A 29 38.90 11.97 -12.35
CA ALA A 29 38.08 12.27 -11.19
C ALA A 29 39.01 12.61 -10.04
N LYS A 30 38.86 13.80 -9.47
CA LYS A 30 39.55 14.13 -8.22
C LYS A 30 38.92 13.29 -7.13
N ASP A 31 39.73 12.76 -6.23
CA ASP A 31 39.20 12.10 -5.04
C ASP A 31 38.32 13.10 -4.28
N GLY A 32 37.06 12.70 -4.07
CA GLY A 32 36.13 13.49 -3.27
C GLY A 32 36.55 13.46 -1.82
N VAL A 33 36.39 14.58 -1.12
CA VAL A 33 36.51 14.62 0.34
C VAL A 33 35.16 14.21 0.94
N GLY A 34 35.13 13.09 1.65
CA GLY A 34 33.93 12.55 2.29
C GLY A 34 33.69 13.14 3.69
N LEU A 35 32.58 12.73 4.33
CA LEU A 35 32.27 13.05 5.72
C LEU A 35 32.78 11.92 6.63
N ALA A 36 33.63 12.26 7.59
CA ALA A 36 34.13 11.34 8.62
C ALA A 36 33.34 11.44 9.93
N GLY A 37 32.74 12.60 10.21
CA GLY A 37 31.91 12.80 11.41
C GLY A 37 31.27 14.18 11.45
N ALA A 38 30.34 14.36 12.38
CA ALA A 38 29.67 15.64 12.62
C ALA A 38 29.35 15.81 14.12
N MET A 39 29.45 17.03 14.62
CA MET A 39 29.03 17.40 15.96
C MET A 39 28.41 18.80 15.97
N ILE A 40 27.55 19.05 16.96
CA ILE A 40 27.05 20.40 17.27
C ILE A 40 27.79 20.84 18.53
N ASP A 41 28.41 22.01 18.48
CA ASP A 41 29.12 22.55 19.63
C ASP A 41 28.17 23.21 20.66
N ARG A 42 28.73 23.71 21.77
CA ARG A 42 27.95 24.40 22.81
C ARG A 42 27.33 25.74 22.36
N HIS A 43 27.77 26.27 21.23
CA HIS A 43 27.23 27.49 20.63
C HIS A 43 26.16 27.18 19.57
N GLY A 44 25.84 25.90 19.35
CA GLY A 44 24.84 25.43 18.40
C GLY A 44 25.35 25.37 16.97
N VAL A 45 26.65 25.49 16.72
CA VAL A 45 27.24 25.44 15.37
C VAL A 45 27.49 23.99 14.96
N LEU A 46 27.05 23.62 13.76
CA LEU A 46 27.37 22.34 13.13
C LEU A 46 28.82 22.37 12.64
N ILE A 47 29.61 21.45 13.16
CA ILE A 47 30.99 21.22 12.76
C ILE A 47 31.08 19.82 12.17
N VAL A 48 31.59 19.71 10.94
CA VAL A 48 31.83 18.43 10.27
C VAL A 48 33.32 18.15 10.18
N THR A 49 33.69 16.90 10.46
CA THR A 49 35.03 16.37 10.19
C THR A 49 35.00 15.70 8.83
N LEU A 50 35.86 16.16 7.94
CA LEU A 50 36.04 15.62 6.59
C LEU A 50 36.98 14.41 6.61
N SER A 51 36.93 13.58 5.56
CA SER A 51 37.78 12.39 5.43
C SER A 51 39.27 12.70 5.30
N ASP A 52 39.63 13.94 4.98
CA ASP A 52 40.99 14.46 4.96
C ASP A 52 41.45 14.99 6.34
N GLY A 53 40.62 14.85 7.38
CA GLY A 53 40.90 15.31 8.74
C GLY A 53 40.59 16.80 8.98
N LYS A 54 40.16 17.54 7.95
CA LYS A 54 39.78 18.95 8.10
C LYS A 54 38.45 19.08 8.85
N LEU A 55 38.37 20.08 9.73
CA LEU A 55 37.12 20.52 10.35
C LEU A 55 36.52 21.67 9.55
N CYS A 56 35.21 21.60 9.31
CA CYS A 56 34.46 22.64 8.60
C CYS A 56 33.24 23.05 9.44
N GLU A 57 33.13 24.34 9.74
CA GLU A 57 31.95 24.92 10.37
C GLU A 57 30.91 25.22 9.29
N LEU A 58 29.74 24.59 9.39
CA LEU A 58 28.64 24.76 8.44
C LEU A 58 27.59 25.79 8.91
N GLY A 59 27.76 26.32 10.12
CA GLY A 59 26.91 27.35 10.70
C GLY A 59 25.95 26.81 11.77
N ARG A 60 25.12 27.70 12.31
CA ARG A 60 24.24 27.41 13.43
C ARG A 60 23.11 26.46 13.01
N VAL A 61 22.84 25.45 13.84
CA VAL A 61 21.71 24.54 13.69
C VAL A 61 20.50 25.17 14.36
N ASP A 62 19.65 25.79 13.54
CA ASP A 62 18.36 26.32 13.97
C ASP A 62 17.23 25.41 13.46
N GLY A 63 16.92 24.36 14.23
CA GLY A 63 15.73 23.55 14.01
C GLY A 63 14.54 24.14 14.77
N LYS A 64 13.38 24.26 14.12
CA LYS A 64 12.13 24.41 14.87
C LYS A 64 11.72 23.04 15.37
N ASP A 65 11.24 22.97 16.60
CA ASP A 65 10.60 21.76 17.09
C ASP A 65 9.45 21.39 16.16
N GLY A 66 9.32 20.09 15.87
CA GLY A 66 8.15 19.59 15.16
C GLY A 66 6.90 19.76 16.03
N ASP A 67 5.75 19.94 15.40
CA ASP A 67 4.48 20.00 16.13
C ASP A 67 4.29 18.74 16.99
N HIS A 68 3.79 18.92 18.21
CA HIS A 68 3.43 17.79 19.06
C HIS A 68 2.46 16.86 18.32
N GLY A 69 2.70 15.55 18.35
CA GLY A 69 1.79 14.57 17.74
C GLY A 69 0.41 14.56 18.41
N LEU A 70 -0.61 14.05 17.69
CA LEU A 70 -1.94 13.78 18.25
C LEU A 70 -1.90 12.46 19.03
N GLY A 71 -2.48 12.46 20.23
CA GLY A 71 -2.48 11.32 21.14
C GLY A 71 -3.81 10.57 21.19
N PHE A 72 -3.91 9.59 22.09
CA PHE A 72 -5.14 8.83 22.31
C PHE A 72 -6.24 9.67 22.99
N ASP A 73 -5.87 10.68 23.79
CA ASP A 73 -6.83 11.60 24.41
C ASP A 73 -7.53 12.51 23.40
N ASP A 74 -6.92 12.70 22.22
CA ASP A 74 -7.48 13.47 21.11
C ASP A 74 -8.38 12.61 20.21
N MET A 75 -8.46 11.29 20.45
CA MET A 75 -9.06 10.30 19.55
C MET A 75 -10.56 10.10 19.81
N SER A 76 -11.32 10.02 18.74
CA SER A 76 -12.70 9.54 18.71
C SER A 76 -12.90 8.57 17.55
N ILE A 77 -13.85 7.66 17.70
CA ILE A 77 -14.26 6.74 16.65
C ILE A 77 -15.76 6.87 16.43
N GLU A 78 -16.17 7.01 15.17
CA GLU A 78 -17.56 7.10 14.76
C GLU A 78 -17.82 6.09 13.64
N GLN A 79 -18.88 5.29 13.77
CA GLN A 79 -19.30 4.42 12.68
C GLN A 79 -20.04 5.26 11.63
N THR A 80 -19.40 5.51 10.50
CA THR A 80 -19.93 6.37 9.42
C THR A 80 -20.60 5.60 8.30
N GLY A 81 -20.45 4.27 8.28
CA GLY A 81 -21.18 3.38 7.38
C GLY A 81 -21.33 1.97 7.96
N GLU A 82 -22.01 1.09 7.24
CA GLU A 82 -22.25 -0.29 7.71
C GLU A 82 -20.96 -1.08 7.94
N ARG A 83 -19.89 -0.76 7.21
CA ARG A 83 -18.55 -1.38 7.31
C ARG A 83 -17.42 -0.37 7.47
N VAL A 84 -17.74 0.88 7.73
CA VAL A 84 -16.78 1.98 7.78
C VAL A 84 -16.91 2.69 9.11
N ALA A 85 -15.77 2.88 9.78
CA ALA A 85 -15.67 3.80 10.89
C ALA A 85 -14.60 4.85 10.60
N THR A 86 -14.85 6.08 11.01
CA THR A 86 -13.91 7.17 10.91
C THR A 86 -13.22 7.36 12.26
N LEU A 87 -11.90 7.19 12.26
CA LEU A 87 -11.03 7.52 13.39
C LEU A 87 -10.66 8.99 13.27
N LYS A 88 -11.03 9.81 14.24
CA LYS A 88 -10.84 11.25 14.23
C LYS A 88 -10.01 11.69 15.43
N PHE A 89 -8.92 12.39 15.16
CA PHE A 89 -8.09 13.03 16.16
C PHE A 89 -8.31 14.54 16.14
N VAL A 90 -8.62 15.14 17.29
CA VAL A 90 -8.87 16.59 17.42
C VAL A 90 -8.14 17.16 18.61
N ARG A 91 -7.26 18.14 18.38
CA ARG A 91 -6.64 18.94 19.43
C ARG A 91 -6.53 20.41 19.02
N GLY A 92 -7.36 21.26 19.62
CA GLY A 92 -7.48 22.67 19.20
C GLY A 92 -7.89 22.75 17.73
N GLU A 93 -7.05 23.37 16.90
CA GLU A 93 -7.28 23.49 15.44
C GLU A 93 -6.76 22.28 14.64
N GLN A 94 -5.99 21.37 15.24
CA GLN A 94 -5.48 20.19 14.54
C GLN A 94 -6.57 19.13 14.44
N VAL A 95 -6.93 18.77 13.21
CA VAL A 95 -7.87 17.67 12.91
C VAL A 95 -7.23 16.70 11.93
N LYS A 96 -7.21 15.41 12.28
CA LYS A 96 -6.84 14.32 11.36
C LYS A 96 -7.90 13.24 11.38
N THR A 97 -8.31 12.78 10.20
CA THR A 97 -9.32 11.74 10.01
C THR A 97 -8.76 10.58 9.19
N PHE A 98 -9.07 9.37 9.61
CA PHE A 98 -8.71 8.14 8.91
C PHE A 98 -9.95 7.26 8.80
N ASP A 99 -10.30 6.87 7.58
CA ASP A 99 -11.40 5.93 7.38
C ASP A 99 -10.88 4.50 7.44
N LEU A 100 -11.53 3.71 8.29
CA LEU A 100 -11.25 2.30 8.51
C LEU A 100 -12.38 1.49 7.91
N ALA A 101 -12.08 0.72 6.87
CA ALA A 101 -13.00 -0.25 6.28
C ALA A 101 -12.77 -1.64 6.90
N PHE A 102 -13.82 -2.26 7.42
CA PHE A 102 -13.75 -3.58 8.05
C PHE A 102 -14.44 -4.64 7.21
N PRO A 103 -13.79 -5.80 6.97
CA PRO A 103 -14.47 -6.93 6.36
C PRO A 103 -15.48 -7.48 7.38
N ALA A 104 -16.77 -7.26 7.13
CA ALA A 104 -17.86 -7.73 7.98
C ALA A 104 -18.89 -8.52 7.17
N VAL A 105 -19.41 -9.60 7.77
CA VAL A 105 -20.56 -10.32 7.23
C VAL A 105 -21.84 -9.59 7.65
N ILE A 106 -22.66 -9.14 6.70
CA ILE A 106 -23.92 -8.43 6.98
C ILE A 106 -25.08 -9.22 6.39
N ASP A 107 -26.04 -9.58 7.23
CA ASP A 107 -27.26 -10.24 6.79
C ASP A 107 -28.16 -9.26 6.01
N ARG A 108 -28.45 -9.62 4.76
CA ARG A 108 -29.35 -8.90 3.86
C ARG A 108 -30.71 -9.58 3.69
N GLY A 109 -30.96 -10.67 4.43
CA GLY A 109 -32.19 -11.44 4.37
C GLY A 109 -32.29 -12.31 3.11
N VAL A 110 -33.49 -12.47 2.57
CA VAL A 110 -33.72 -13.32 1.39
C VAL A 110 -33.18 -12.64 0.14
N PHE A 111 -32.47 -13.40 -0.71
CA PHE A 111 -31.97 -12.93 -2.00
C PHE A 111 -33.10 -12.35 -2.87
N LYS A 112 -32.83 -11.21 -3.52
CA LYS A 112 -33.75 -10.55 -4.46
C LYS A 112 -33.05 -10.39 -5.81
N GLU A 113 -33.71 -10.85 -6.86
CA GLU A 113 -33.20 -10.71 -8.22
C GLU A 113 -33.14 -9.23 -8.64
N GLY A 114 -32.05 -8.83 -9.30
CA GLY A 114 -31.80 -7.44 -9.68
C GLY A 114 -31.24 -6.54 -8.56
N GLN A 115 -31.12 -7.03 -7.32
CA GLN A 115 -30.44 -6.31 -6.24
C GLN A 115 -28.92 -6.52 -6.32
N ALA A 116 -28.15 -5.44 -6.17
CA ALA A 116 -26.71 -5.51 -6.01
C ALA A 116 -26.34 -5.79 -4.54
N TYR A 117 -25.35 -6.65 -4.35
CA TYR A 117 -24.78 -7.01 -3.05
C TYR A 117 -23.28 -6.75 -3.06
N THR A 118 -22.76 -6.32 -1.92
CA THR A 118 -21.31 -6.07 -1.75
C THR A 118 -20.62 -7.28 -1.14
N ALA A 119 -19.31 -7.40 -1.35
CA ALA A 119 -18.51 -8.45 -0.70
C ALA A 119 -18.75 -8.48 0.83
N GLY A 120 -18.99 -9.68 1.38
CA GLY A 120 -19.37 -9.89 2.77
C GLY A 120 -20.88 -9.86 3.04
N ASP A 121 -21.72 -9.44 2.10
CA ASP A 121 -23.17 -9.56 2.30
C ASP A 121 -23.59 -11.03 2.35
N ALA A 122 -24.48 -11.37 3.27
CA ALA A 122 -25.06 -12.69 3.43
C ALA A 122 -26.53 -12.67 3.01
N VAL A 123 -26.97 -13.68 2.26
CA VAL A 123 -28.37 -13.85 1.87
C VAL A 123 -28.84 -15.28 2.08
N THR A 124 -30.14 -15.42 2.32
CA THR A 124 -30.83 -16.70 2.25
C THR A 124 -31.34 -16.95 0.84
N PHE A 125 -30.97 -18.09 0.25
CA PHE A 125 -31.48 -18.54 -1.03
C PHE A 125 -31.57 -20.07 -1.08
N GLY A 126 -32.72 -20.61 -1.52
CA GLY A 126 -32.94 -22.06 -1.58
C GLY A 126 -32.81 -22.78 -0.23
N GLY A 127 -33.19 -22.10 0.87
CA GLY A 127 -33.06 -22.60 2.25
C GLY A 127 -31.63 -22.64 2.80
N SER A 128 -30.67 -22.09 2.06
CA SER A 128 -29.25 -22.06 2.43
C SER A 128 -28.77 -20.62 2.63
N LEU A 129 -27.73 -20.44 3.45
CA LEU A 129 -27.06 -19.15 3.64
C LEU A 129 -25.87 -19.04 2.69
N TRP A 130 -25.77 -17.93 1.98
CA TRP A 130 -24.71 -17.64 1.02
C TRP A 130 -24.02 -16.34 1.40
N ILE A 131 -22.70 -16.25 1.25
CA ILE A 131 -21.92 -15.02 1.50
C ILE A 131 -21.25 -14.58 0.20
N ALA A 132 -21.49 -13.33 -0.21
CA ALA A 132 -20.85 -12.72 -1.35
C ALA A 132 -19.34 -12.61 -1.10
N GLN A 133 -18.52 -13.13 -2.02
CA GLN A 133 -17.05 -13.06 -1.96
C GLN A 133 -16.50 -11.87 -2.76
N LYS A 134 -17.35 -11.25 -3.58
CA LYS A 134 -17.12 -10.04 -4.37
C LYS A 134 -18.47 -9.35 -4.57
N ASP A 135 -18.45 -8.12 -5.06
CA ASP A 135 -19.66 -7.43 -5.46
C ASP A 135 -20.37 -8.23 -6.57
N THR A 136 -21.65 -8.49 -6.37
CA THR A 136 -22.45 -9.32 -7.28
C THR A 136 -23.94 -9.05 -7.14
N GLY A 137 -24.67 -9.14 -8.25
CA GLY A 137 -26.13 -9.26 -8.28
C GLY A 137 -26.60 -10.59 -8.88
N GLN A 138 -25.67 -11.51 -9.13
CA GLN A 138 -25.96 -12.80 -9.73
C GLN A 138 -26.72 -13.68 -8.74
N LYS A 139 -27.50 -14.63 -9.25
CA LYS A 139 -28.20 -15.61 -8.43
C LYS A 139 -27.21 -16.58 -7.76
N PRO A 140 -27.35 -16.98 -6.48
CA PRO A 140 -26.31 -17.75 -5.77
C PRO A 140 -26.03 -19.18 -6.25
N ASP A 141 -26.96 -19.84 -6.94
CA ASP A 141 -26.91 -21.28 -7.25
C ASP A 141 -26.20 -21.64 -8.57
N GLY A 142 -25.52 -20.68 -9.20
CA GLY A 142 -24.78 -20.86 -10.46
C GLY A 142 -23.24 -20.86 -10.30
N PRO A 143 -22.51 -21.25 -11.36
CA PRO A 143 -21.06 -21.10 -11.41
C PRO A 143 -20.65 -19.63 -11.49
N ASP A 144 -19.51 -19.29 -10.87
CA ASP A 144 -18.86 -17.96 -10.93
C ASP A 144 -19.71 -16.75 -10.50
N THR A 145 -20.79 -17.01 -9.77
CA THR A 145 -21.77 -16.00 -9.32
C THR A 145 -21.21 -15.03 -8.27
N GLY A 146 -20.04 -15.33 -7.71
CA GLY A 146 -19.46 -14.58 -6.60
C GLY A 146 -20.03 -14.95 -5.24
N TRP A 147 -20.96 -15.90 -5.17
CA TRP A 147 -21.49 -16.42 -3.91
C TRP A 147 -20.72 -17.65 -3.45
N ARG A 148 -20.47 -17.73 -2.14
CA ARG A 148 -20.01 -18.95 -1.48
C ARG A 148 -21.12 -19.49 -0.59
N LEU A 149 -21.44 -20.78 -0.74
CA LEU A 149 -22.34 -21.48 0.18
C LEU A 149 -21.71 -21.50 1.59
N ALA A 150 -22.31 -20.80 2.53
CA ALA A 150 -21.83 -20.68 3.91
C ALA A 150 -22.49 -21.72 4.82
N VAL A 151 -23.81 -21.89 4.67
CA VAL A 151 -24.59 -22.91 5.39
C VAL A 151 -25.51 -23.61 4.40
N LYS A 152 -25.40 -24.94 4.33
CA LYS A 152 -26.27 -25.76 3.49
C LYS A 152 -27.58 -26.04 4.21
N LYS A 153 -28.70 -26.00 3.48
CA LYS A 153 -30.01 -26.42 4.01
C LYS A 153 -29.95 -27.84 4.60
N GLY A 154 -30.68 -28.05 5.68
CA GLY A 154 -30.87 -29.38 6.27
C GLY A 154 -31.57 -30.36 5.31
N ARG A 155 -31.51 -31.65 5.66
CA ARG A 155 -32.36 -32.66 5.02
C ARG A 155 -33.74 -32.61 5.66
N ASP A 156 -34.76 -32.90 4.88
CA ASP A 156 -36.12 -33.03 5.39
C ASP A 156 -36.19 -34.17 6.42
N GLY A 157 -36.98 -33.97 7.46
CA GLY A 157 -37.25 -35.00 8.46
C GLY A 157 -38.00 -36.17 7.84
N ARG A 158 -37.83 -37.37 8.41
CA ARG A 158 -38.61 -38.54 7.98
C ARG A 158 -40.04 -38.41 8.50
N ASP A 159 -41.02 -38.53 7.62
CA ASP A 159 -42.43 -38.58 8.01
C ASP A 159 -42.71 -39.83 8.84
N LEU A 160 -43.39 -39.65 9.98
CA LEU A 160 -43.91 -40.76 10.77
C LEU A 160 -45.37 -41.03 10.35
N PRO A 161 -45.79 -42.30 10.24
CA PRO A 161 -47.19 -42.63 10.02
C PRO A 161 -48.06 -42.02 11.12
N ARG A 162 -49.15 -41.37 10.73
CA ARG A 162 -50.18 -40.94 11.69
C ARG A 162 -50.88 -42.21 12.20
N GLY A 163 -50.75 -42.46 13.50
CA GLY A 163 -51.51 -43.50 14.21
C GLY A 163 -52.97 -43.14 14.36
#